data_AF-A0A2C5XUU9-F1
#
_entry.id   AF-A0A2C5XUU9-F1
#
_cell.length_a   1.000
_cell.length_b   1.000
_cell.length_c   1.000
_cell.angle_alpha   90.00
_cell.angle_beta   90.00
_cell.angle_gamma   90.00
#
_symmetry.space_group_name_H-M   'P 1'
#
loop_
_entity.id
_entity.type
_entity.pdbx_description
1 polymer ?
#
loop_
_entity_poly.entity_id
_entity_poly.type
_entity_poly.pdbx_seq_one_letter_code
_entity_poly.pdbx_strand_id
1 'polypeptide(L)'
;MPPNPRSSAVPPPATVPQTESPPATVLPTALSSIPSNKSPFNIIGKWDREILDHIQIEIGDPKETTSDFTRKKNPNNRYWKAYVTFKYGKHDSRIIKMLNCDVPHIKSSNYGIEYIVANLQREVGDAIVEAAMKKDIIANMHDKRAASTDDNWWLTINNINGRVGLIDQLGEFEPRDMGMIFTKTESGIRLNLDLVFCLRLTIDEKRDRTSKDVFNVVADCSRGAIMAVRQEVQAPTVEAAIPQQRATKQDIASQELIDALDQLLI
;
A
#
# COMPACT_ATOMS: atom_id res chain seq x y z
N MET A 1 -40.80 86.24 8.51
CA MET A 1 -39.40 85.83 8.76
C MET A 1 -39.15 84.52 8.02
N PRO A 2 -38.44 84.54 6.89
CA PRO A 2 -38.12 83.32 6.13
C PRO A 2 -36.97 82.54 6.79
N PRO A 3 -37.00 81.19 6.77
CA PRO A 3 -35.98 80.35 7.39
C PRO A 3 -34.74 80.13 6.50
N ASN A 4 -33.60 80.03 7.18
CA ASN A 4 -32.25 79.86 6.66
C ASN A 4 -32.03 78.42 6.13
N PRO A 5 -31.36 78.20 4.98
CA PRO A 5 -31.11 76.87 4.45
C PRO A 5 -29.94 76.17 5.17
N ARG A 6 -30.16 74.94 5.63
CA ARG A 6 -29.13 74.06 6.21
C ARG A 6 -28.32 73.41 5.09
N SER A 7 -27.00 73.63 5.15
CA SER A 7 -25.99 72.99 4.30
C SER A 7 -25.80 71.52 4.71
N SER A 8 -25.94 70.61 3.74
CA SER A 8 -25.70 69.17 3.85
C SER A 8 -24.22 68.86 3.63
N ALA A 9 -23.54 68.31 4.65
CA ALA A 9 -22.19 67.77 4.55
C ALA A 9 -22.22 66.31 4.09
N VAL A 10 -21.43 65.98 3.06
CA VAL A 10 -21.26 64.63 2.50
C VAL A 10 -20.25 63.86 3.38
N PRO A 11 -20.53 62.62 3.80
CA PRO A 11 -19.58 61.82 4.57
C PRO A 11 -18.42 61.30 3.68
N PRO A 12 -17.22 61.12 4.25
CA PRO A 12 -16.05 60.65 3.51
C PRO A 12 -16.20 59.18 3.08
N PRO A 13 -15.51 58.77 2.00
CA PRO A 13 -15.60 57.42 1.45
C PRO A 13 -14.99 56.39 2.39
N ALA A 14 -15.65 55.25 2.53
CA ALA A 14 -15.22 54.13 3.35
C ALA A 14 -13.95 53.48 2.79
N THR A 15 -12.93 53.34 3.65
CA THR A 15 -11.68 52.63 3.37
C THR A 15 -11.96 51.15 3.16
N VAL A 16 -11.66 50.63 1.96
CA VAL A 16 -11.77 49.20 1.62
C VAL A 16 -10.69 48.43 2.40
N PRO A 17 -11.03 47.35 3.14
CA PRO A 17 -10.05 46.52 3.84
C PRO A 17 -9.11 45.86 2.83
N GLN A 18 -7.79 46.05 3.04
CA GLN A 18 -6.77 45.32 2.30
C GLN A 18 -6.87 43.83 2.64
N THR A 19 -7.07 43.01 1.62
CA THR A 19 -7.09 41.55 1.74
C THR A 19 -5.68 41.06 2.05
N GLU A 20 -5.45 40.57 3.27
CA GLU A 20 -4.18 39.97 3.65
C GLU A 20 -3.84 38.81 2.71
N SER A 21 -2.63 38.83 2.16
CA SER A 21 -2.11 37.73 1.35
C SER A 21 -1.94 36.50 2.25
N PRO A 22 -2.36 35.29 1.81
CA PRO A 22 -2.23 34.10 2.63
C PRO A 22 -0.75 33.87 2.99
N PRO A 23 -0.46 33.46 4.25
CA PRO A 23 0.91 33.21 4.68
C PRO A 23 1.56 32.13 3.81
N ALA A 24 2.82 32.35 3.42
CA ALA A 24 3.60 31.40 2.64
C ALA A 24 3.68 30.07 3.39
N THR A 25 3.14 29.00 2.80
CA THR A 25 3.19 27.66 3.38
C THR A 25 4.64 27.20 3.46
N VAL A 26 5.17 27.07 4.67
CA VAL A 26 6.53 26.58 4.93
C VAL A 26 6.57 25.08 4.59
N LEU A 27 7.51 24.68 3.73
CA LEU A 27 7.71 23.26 3.38
C LEU A 27 8.38 22.49 4.52
N PRO A 28 8.01 21.23 4.76
CA PRO A 28 8.64 20.38 5.76
C PRO A 28 10.13 20.25 5.51
N THR A 29 10.93 20.16 6.58
CA THR A 29 12.40 20.06 6.51
C THR A 29 12.87 18.88 5.64
N ALA A 30 12.13 17.76 5.66
CA ALA A 30 12.43 16.58 4.86
C ALA A 30 12.25 16.82 3.35
N LEU A 31 11.28 17.64 2.94
CA LEU A 31 11.03 17.96 1.53
C LEU A 31 11.91 19.11 1.04
N SER A 32 12.18 20.10 1.89
CA SER A 32 13.01 21.26 1.53
C SER A 32 14.50 20.93 1.38
N SER A 33 14.97 19.83 1.98
CA SER A 33 16.35 19.35 1.85
C SER A 33 16.63 18.53 0.58
N ILE A 34 15.61 18.22 -0.22
CA ILE A 34 15.75 17.39 -1.43
C ILE A 34 16.09 18.27 -2.63
N PRO A 35 17.18 17.98 -3.38
CA PRO A 35 17.48 18.66 -4.62
C PRO A 35 16.30 18.57 -5.61
N SER A 36 15.92 19.67 -6.23
CA SER A 36 14.73 19.76 -7.11
C SER A 36 14.72 18.80 -8.30
N ASN A 37 15.89 18.25 -8.67
CA ASN A 37 16.05 17.26 -9.73
C ASN A 37 15.91 15.80 -9.25
N LYS A 38 15.85 15.54 -7.95
CA LYS A 38 15.68 14.18 -7.40
C LYS A 38 14.23 13.94 -7.00
N SER A 39 13.77 12.71 -7.24
CA SER A 39 12.44 12.28 -6.81
C SER A 39 12.43 12.03 -5.31
N PRO A 40 11.48 12.61 -4.55
CA PRO A 40 11.39 12.37 -3.11
C PRO A 40 11.04 10.91 -2.79
N PHE A 41 10.34 10.22 -3.68
CA PHE A 41 9.88 8.84 -3.49
C PHE A 41 11.01 7.80 -3.41
N ASN A 42 12.21 8.16 -3.87
CA ASN A 42 13.40 7.31 -3.81
C ASN A 42 14.24 7.56 -2.54
N ILE A 43 14.05 8.72 -1.90
CA ILE A 43 14.90 9.25 -0.81
C ILE A 43 14.17 9.17 0.51
N ILE A 44 12.96 9.72 0.56
CA ILE A 44 12.10 9.68 1.73
C ILE A 44 11.57 8.25 1.86
N GLY A 45 11.62 7.72 3.08
CA GLY A 45 10.82 6.55 3.41
C GLY A 45 10.31 6.53 4.85
N LYS A 46 10.31 7.68 5.51
CA LYS A 46 9.42 7.97 6.63
C LYS A 46 8.46 9.05 6.16
N TRP A 47 7.19 8.70 6.08
CA TRP A 47 6.08 9.50 5.58
C TRP A 47 5.18 9.77 6.76
N ASP A 48 5.37 10.91 7.38
CA ASP A 48 4.42 11.45 8.33
C ASP A 48 3.33 12.24 7.59
N ARG A 49 2.33 12.70 8.35
CA ARG A 49 1.22 13.45 7.78
C ARG A 49 1.66 14.78 7.17
N GLU A 50 2.63 15.46 7.80
CA GLU A 50 3.15 16.75 7.33
C GLU A 50 3.74 16.62 5.92
N ILE A 51 4.57 15.60 5.67
CA ILE A 51 5.12 15.33 4.34
C ILE A 51 4.01 14.95 3.36
N LEU A 52 3.11 14.05 3.76
CA LEU A 52 2.05 13.52 2.90
C LEU A 52 1.05 14.59 2.45
N ASP A 53 0.79 15.62 3.26
CA ASP A 53 -0.08 16.74 2.89
C ASP A 53 0.46 17.54 1.69
N HIS A 54 1.76 17.44 1.38
CA HIS A 54 2.37 18.01 0.18
C HIS A 54 2.46 17.04 -1.00
N ILE A 55 2.11 15.77 -0.80
CA ILE A 55 2.09 14.75 -1.86
C ILE A 55 0.68 14.63 -2.41
N GLN A 56 0.53 14.84 -3.71
CA GLN A 56 -0.73 14.55 -4.38
C GLN A 56 -0.80 13.04 -4.64
N ILE A 57 -1.79 12.38 -4.05
CA ILE A 57 -2.09 10.97 -4.30
C ILE A 57 -3.22 10.88 -5.31
N GLU A 58 -2.98 10.21 -6.43
CA GLU A 58 -3.96 9.98 -7.49
C GLU A 58 -4.37 8.51 -7.55
N ILE A 59 -5.68 8.29 -7.51
CA ILE A 59 -6.30 6.99 -7.74
C ILE A 59 -6.78 6.94 -9.19
N GLY A 60 -6.22 6.01 -9.96
CA GLY A 60 -6.66 5.77 -11.34
C GLY A 60 -8.05 5.16 -11.40
N ASP A 61 -8.71 5.26 -12.56
CA ASP A 61 -10.04 4.69 -12.73
C ASP A 61 -10.00 3.16 -12.55
N PRO A 62 -10.91 2.55 -11.76
CA PRO A 62 -10.90 1.12 -11.58
C PRO A 62 -11.27 0.41 -12.88
N LYS A 63 -10.40 -0.50 -13.32
CA LYS A 63 -10.56 -1.31 -14.53
C LYS A 63 -10.75 -2.78 -14.17
N GLU A 64 -11.58 -3.49 -14.93
CA GLU A 64 -11.72 -4.93 -14.77
C GLU A 64 -10.44 -5.63 -15.25
N THR A 65 -9.90 -6.52 -14.43
CA THR A 65 -8.68 -7.30 -14.67
C THR A 65 -8.93 -8.81 -14.64
N THR A 66 -10.18 -9.25 -14.76
CA THR A 66 -10.55 -10.67 -14.81
C THR A 66 -9.96 -11.30 -16.09
N SER A 67 -8.94 -12.15 -15.93
CA SER A 67 -8.33 -12.87 -17.05
C SER A 67 -9.22 -14.01 -17.57
N ASP A 68 -9.03 -14.44 -18.81
CA ASP A 68 -9.76 -15.58 -19.38
C ASP A 68 -9.51 -16.88 -18.60
N PHE A 69 -8.30 -17.07 -18.09
CA PHE A 69 -7.97 -18.19 -17.21
C PHE A 69 -8.81 -18.14 -15.93
N THR A 70 -8.91 -16.97 -15.31
CA THR A 70 -9.72 -16.79 -14.10
C THR A 70 -11.22 -16.95 -14.39
N ARG A 71 -11.70 -16.48 -15.55
CA ARG A 71 -13.10 -16.71 -15.98
C ARG A 71 -13.41 -18.19 -16.18
N LYS A 72 -12.44 -19.00 -16.60
CA LYS A 72 -12.60 -20.46 -16.70
C LYS A 72 -12.59 -21.13 -15.33
N LYS A 73 -11.63 -20.77 -14.47
CA LYS A 73 -11.44 -21.39 -13.15
C LYS A 73 -12.51 -20.99 -12.13
N ASN A 74 -12.83 -19.70 -12.08
CA ASN A 74 -13.80 -19.09 -11.17
C ASN A 74 -14.78 -18.21 -11.96
N PRO A 75 -15.72 -18.82 -12.71
CA PRO A 75 -16.58 -18.09 -13.65
C PRO A 75 -17.49 -17.05 -13.02
N ASN A 76 -17.71 -17.13 -11.70
CA ASN A 76 -18.58 -16.22 -10.97
C ASN A 76 -17.85 -14.98 -10.44
N ASN A 77 -16.52 -14.94 -10.53
CA ASN A 77 -15.73 -13.89 -9.92
C ASN A 77 -15.26 -12.87 -10.96
N ARG A 78 -15.39 -11.59 -10.64
CA ARG A 78 -14.84 -10.47 -11.41
C ARG A 78 -13.89 -9.68 -10.55
N TYR A 79 -12.76 -9.31 -11.12
CA TYR A 79 -11.68 -8.62 -10.42
C TYR A 79 -11.51 -7.22 -11.00
N TRP A 80 -11.40 -6.23 -10.14
CA TRP A 80 -11.18 -4.83 -10.50
C TRP A 80 -9.93 -4.31 -9.82
N LYS A 81 -9.18 -3.46 -10.52
CA LYS A 81 -7.96 -2.84 -10.01
C LYS A 81 -7.91 -1.36 -10.39
N ALA A 82 -7.57 -0.53 -9.42
CA ALA A 82 -7.16 0.86 -9.61
C ALA A 82 -5.74 1.05 -9.07
N TYR A 83 -4.88 1.73 -9.83
CA TYR A 83 -3.50 2.00 -9.39
C TYR A 83 -3.42 3.28 -8.58
N VAL A 84 -2.56 3.28 -7.57
CA VAL A 84 -2.20 4.47 -6.79
C VAL A 84 -0.94 5.07 -7.40
N THR A 85 -0.92 6.38 -7.60
CA THR A 85 0.25 7.15 -8.05
C THR A 85 0.49 8.32 -7.11
N PHE A 86 1.74 8.52 -6.70
CA PHE A 86 2.17 9.63 -5.84
C PHE A 86 2.83 10.70 -6.71
N LYS A 87 2.50 11.96 -6.47
CA LYS A 87 3.02 13.11 -7.22
C LYS A 87 3.54 14.21 -6.31
N TYR A 88 4.67 14.79 -6.68
CA TYR A 88 5.26 15.95 -6.01
C TYR A 88 5.97 16.84 -7.02
N GLY A 89 5.43 18.04 -7.24
CA GLY A 89 5.92 18.94 -8.28
C GLY A 89 5.88 18.28 -9.66
N LYS A 90 7.05 18.09 -10.27
CA LYS A 90 7.21 17.43 -11.59
C LYS A 90 7.42 15.92 -11.53
N HIS A 91 7.56 15.35 -10.32
CA HIS A 91 7.88 13.94 -10.13
C HIS A 91 6.61 13.15 -9.88
N ASP A 92 6.48 12.01 -10.56
CA ASP A 92 5.44 11.02 -10.33
C ASP A 92 6.07 9.65 -10.05
N SER A 93 5.39 8.84 -9.24
CA SER A 93 5.84 7.49 -8.93
C SER A 93 4.69 6.59 -8.54
N ARG A 94 4.72 5.34 -9.00
CA ARG A 94 3.87 4.26 -8.47
C ARG A 94 4.51 3.50 -7.32
N ILE A 95 5.79 3.76 -7.09
CA ILE A 95 6.60 3.15 -6.05
C ILE A 95 6.77 4.17 -4.93
N ILE A 96 6.49 3.75 -3.71
CA ILE A 96 6.81 4.50 -2.50
C ILE A 96 7.73 3.67 -1.62
N LYS A 97 8.83 4.26 -1.18
CA LYS A 97 9.77 3.63 -0.25
C LYS A 97 9.24 3.75 1.17
N MET A 98 9.27 2.66 1.94
CA MET A 98 8.97 2.62 3.36
C MET A 98 10.17 2.03 4.09
N LEU A 99 10.69 2.75 5.08
CA LEU A 99 11.86 2.35 5.85
C LEU A 99 11.45 1.71 7.17
N ASN A 100 12.31 0.80 7.64
CA ASN A 100 12.18 0.13 8.93
C ASN A 100 10.84 -0.60 9.12
N CYS A 101 10.35 -1.24 8.08
CA CYS A 101 9.17 -2.11 8.17
C CYS A 101 9.53 -3.37 8.96
N ASP A 102 8.84 -3.58 10.07
CA ASP A 102 9.00 -4.80 10.86
C ASP A 102 8.17 -5.93 10.24
N VAL A 103 8.79 -7.11 10.12
CA VAL A 103 8.20 -8.29 9.48
C VAL A 103 8.35 -9.47 10.43
N PRO A 104 7.26 -9.99 11.01
CA PRO A 104 7.30 -11.09 11.95
C PRO A 104 7.62 -12.43 11.26
N HIS A 105 7.98 -13.42 12.06
CA HIS A 105 7.94 -14.81 11.62
C HIS A 105 6.51 -15.36 11.79
N ILE A 106 5.93 -15.87 10.72
CA ILE A 106 4.60 -16.52 10.73
C ILE A 106 4.75 -17.92 10.15
N LYS A 107 4.20 -18.93 10.85
CA LYS A 107 4.17 -20.32 10.38
C LYS A 107 2.97 -20.52 9.44
N SER A 108 3.14 -20.19 8.17
CA SER A 108 2.11 -20.36 7.13
C SER A 108 2.74 -20.84 5.82
N SER A 109 1.99 -21.60 5.03
CA SER A 109 2.42 -21.99 3.69
C SER A 109 2.60 -20.74 2.83
N ASN A 110 3.67 -20.74 2.03
CA ASN A 110 4.09 -19.66 1.13
C ASN A 110 4.53 -18.34 1.81
N TYR A 111 4.52 -18.26 3.15
CA TYR A 111 5.06 -17.11 3.87
C TYR A 111 6.58 -17.02 3.70
N GLY A 112 7.09 -15.84 3.33
CA GLY A 112 8.49 -15.66 2.95
C GLY A 112 8.82 -16.17 1.54
N ILE A 113 7.86 -16.70 0.78
CA ILE A 113 8.07 -17.13 -0.61
C ILE A 113 7.23 -16.26 -1.54
N GLU A 114 5.92 -16.24 -1.36
CA GLU A 114 5.00 -15.47 -2.21
C GLU A 114 4.61 -14.14 -1.58
N TYR A 115 4.48 -14.13 -0.25
CA TYR A 115 4.07 -12.95 0.51
C TYR A 115 4.77 -12.88 1.87
N ILE A 116 4.77 -11.69 2.45
CA ILE A 116 5.06 -11.42 3.86
C ILE A 116 3.95 -10.53 4.44
N VAL A 117 3.92 -10.39 5.77
CA VAL A 117 3.11 -9.39 6.45
C VAL A 117 4.08 -8.38 7.04
N ALA A 118 3.86 -7.09 6.80
CA ALA A 118 4.76 -6.04 7.26
C ALA A 118 3.98 -4.96 8.02
N ASN A 119 4.59 -4.40 9.06
CA ASN A 119 4.08 -3.20 9.72
C ASN A 119 4.51 -1.99 8.90
N LEU A 120 3.53 -1.22 8.43
CA LEU A 120 3.71 -0.06 7.57
C LEU A 120 3.29 1.21 8.30
N GLN A 121 3.68 2.36 7.73
CA GLN A 121 3.30 3.67 8.24
C GLN A 121 1.84 3.94 7.91
N ARG A 122 0.98 3.99 8.94
CA ARG A 122 -0.47 4.08 8.80
C ARG A 122 -0.91 5.30 8.01
N GLU A 123 -0.19 6.40 8.17
CA GLU A 123 -0.45 7.69 7.53
C GLU A 123 -0.52 7.56 6.00
N VAL A 124 0.30 6.67 5.41
CA VAL A 124 0.25 6.41 3.97
C VAL A 124 -1.04 5.70 3.58
N GLY A 125 -1.48 4.73 4.38
CA GLY A 125 -2.76 4.03 4.17
C GLY A 125 -3.96 4.96 4.27
N ASP A 126 -3.98 5.80 5.32
CA ASP A 126 -5.03 6.80 5.53
C ASP A 126 -5.09 7.79 4.34
N ALA A 127 -3.93 8.30 3.90
CA ALA A 127 -3.86 9.22 2.77
C ALA A 127 -4.34 8.58 1.44
N ILE A 128 -4.10 7.28 1.22
CA ILE A 128 -4.65 6.53 0.08
C ILE A 128 -6.17 6.43 0.17
N VAL A 129 -6.72 6.11 1.34
CA VAL A 129 -8.17 6.01 1.55
C VAL A 129 -8.84 7.36 1.33
N GLU A 130 -8.28 8.44 1.86
CA GLU A 130 -8.78 9.80 1.63
C GLU A 130 -8.76 10.18 0.14
N ALA A 131 -7.70 9.83 -0.58
CA ALA A 131 -7.62 10.06 -2.03
C ALA A 131 -8.64 9.23 -2.82
N ALA A 132 -8.94 8.01 -2.38
CA ALA A 132 -9.98 7.17 -2.96
C ALA A 132 -11.38 7.75 -2.73
N MET A 133 -11.65 8.27 -1.53
CA MET A 133 -12.91 8.92 -1.21
C MET A 133 -13.18 10.15 -2.09
N LYS A 134 -12.16 10.94 -2.43
CA LYS A 134 -12.27 12.07 -3.38
C LYS A 134 -12.67 11.65 -4.80
N LYS A 135 -12.60 10.35 -5.11
CA LYS A 135 -12.99 9.72 -6.38
C LYS A 135 -14.25 8.86 -6.26
N ASP A 136 -14.99 9.00 -5.16
CA ASP A 136 -16.18 8.18 -4.85
C ASP A 136 -15.89 6.66 -4.82
N ILE A 137 -14.67 6.28 -4.43
CA ILE A 137 -14.27 4.88 -4.24
C ILE A 137 -14.22 4.59 -2.74
N ILE A 138 -15.01 3.62 -2.29
CA ILE A 138 -14.95 3.13 -0.91
C ILE A 138 -13.74 2.20 -0.79
N ALA A 139 -12.75 2.61 0.01
CA ALA A 139 -11.53 1.85 0.22
C ALA A 139 -11.43 1.37 1.68
N ASN A 140 -10.96 0.15 1.87
CA ASN A 140 -10.62 -0.46 3.13
C ASN A 140 -9.11 -0.73 3.16
N MET A 141 -8.44 -0.24 4.20
CA MET A 141 -7.00 -0.47 4.39
C MET A 141 -6.67 -1.67 5.28
N HIS A 142 -7.67 -2.29 5.92
CA HIS A 142 -7.46 -3.44 6.79
C HIS A 142 -7.24 -4.72 5.98
N ASP A 143 -6.14 -5.42 6.31
CA ASP A 143 -5.86 -6.73 5.76
C ASP A 143 -6.66 -7.81 6.49
N LYS A 144 -7.26 -8.74 5.73
CA LYS A 144 -7.99 -9.87 6.30
C LYS A 144 -7.09 -10.88 7.02
N ARG A 145 -5.81 -10.95 6.64
CA ARG A 145 -4.82 -11.89 7.19
C ARG A 145 -4.11 -11.34 8.42
N ALA A 146 -4.15 -10.03 8.64
CA ALA A 146 -3.37 -9.38 9.68
C ALA A 146 -4.15 -8.19 10.24
N ALA A 147 -4.72 -8.37 11.43
CA ALA A 147 -5.42 -7.30 12.11
C ALA A 147 -4.49 -6.12 12.38
N SER A 148 -4.91 -4.94 11.96
CA SER A 148 -4.23 -3.67 12.27
C SER A 148 -4.80 -3.07 13.56
N THR A 149 -3.96 -2.32 14.29
CA THR A 149 -4.37 -1.51 15.45
C THR A 149 -4.26 -0.03 15.10
N ASP A 150 -4.59 0.85 16.05
CA ASP A 150 -4.45 2.28 15.79
C ASP A 150 -3.00 2.72 15.54
N ASP A 151 -2.06 2.06 16.22
CA ASP A 151 -0.63 2.36 16.12
C ASP A 151 0.13 1.52 15.08
N ASN A 152 -0.48 0.46 14.53
CA ASN A 152 0.20 -0.49 13.66
C ASN A 152 -0.66 -0.85 12.46
N TRP A 153 -0.19 -0.50 11.26
CA TRP A 153 -0.85 -0.90 10.02
C TRP A 153 -0.16 -2.12 9.44
N TRP A 154 -0.73 -3.30 9.72
CA TRP A 154 -0.25 -4.57 9.20
C TRP A 154 -0.86 -4.85 7.84
N LEU A 155 -0.01 -5.09 6.85
CA LEU A 155 -0.44 -5.37 5.48
C LEU A 155 0.32 -6.54 4.87
N THR A 156 -0.40 -7.39 4.12
CA THR A 156 0.18 -8.44 3.29
C THR A 156 0.87 -7.80 2.08
N ILE A 157 2.18 -8.01 1.99
CA ILE A 157 2.99 -7.60 0.86
C ILE A 157 3.19 -8.80 -0.06
N ASN A 158 2.64 -8.70 -1.27
CA ASN A 158 2.68 -9.78 -2.26
C ASN A 158 3.92 -9.68 -3.16
N ASN A 159 4.16 -10.71 -3.96
CA ASN A 159 5.19 -10.74 -5.01
C ASN A 159 6.61 -10.51 -4.49
N ILE A 160 6.95 -11.11 -3.34
CA ILE A 160 8.28 -10.92 -2.73
C ILE A 160 9.37 -11.84 -3.33
N ASN A 161 8.98 -12.90 -4.04
CA ASN A 161 9.92 -13.88 -4.60
C ASN A 161 10.93 -13.22 -5.53
N GLY A 162 12.22 -13.38 -5.24
CA GLY A 162 13.33 -12.78 -6.00
C GLY A 162 13.45 -11.25 -5.88
N ARG A 163 12.59 -10.59 -5.09
CA ARG A 163 12.56 -9.12 -4.95
C ARG A 163 13.04 -8.63 -3.59
N VAL A 164 13.21 -9.52 -2.63
CA VAL A 164 13.78 -9.20 -1.32
C VAL A 164 15.20 -9.76 -1.24
N GLY A 165 16.13 -8.97 -0.70
CA GLY A 165 17.55 -9.32 -0.73
C GLY A 165 18.42 -8.39 0.09
N LEU A 166 19.73 -8.50 -0.12
CA LEU A 166 20.73 -7.59 0.44
C LEU A 166 21.13 -6.57 -0.62
N ILE A 167 21.50 -5.37 -0.16
CA ILE A 167 22.18 -4.38 -0.99
C ILE A 167 23.59 -4.25 -0.41
N ASP A 168 24.60 -4.49 -1.23
CA ASP A 168 25.99 -4.42 -0.78
C ASP A 168 26.49 -2.96 -0.68
N GLN A 169 27.77 -2.78 -0.33
CA GLN A 169 28.38 -1.46 -0.19
C GLN A 169 28.52 -0.72 -1.53
N LEU A 170 28.47 -1.43 -2.65
CA LEU A 170 28.52 -0.88 -4.00
C LEU A 170 27.12 -0.50 -4.52
N GLY A 171 26.07 -0.91 -3.80
CA GLY A 171 24.68 -0.70 -4.19
C GLY A 171 24.09 -1.82 -5.03
N GLU A 172 24.81 -2.93 -5.20
CA GLU A 172 24.35 -4.09 -5.97
C GLU A 172 23.35 -4.91 -5.17
N PHE A 173 22.30 -5.39 -5.85
CA PHE A 173 21.20 -6.12 -5.23
C PHE A 173 21.38 -7.63 -5.39
N GLU A 174 21.38 -8.35 -4.27
CA GLU A 174 21.47 -9.81 -4.23
C GLU A 174 20.21 -10.42 -3.60
N PRO A 175 19.35 -11.10 -4.38
CA PRO A 175 18.13 -11.72 -3.86
C PRO A 175 18.41 -12.76 -2.77
N ARG A 176 17.50 -12.87 -1.80
CA ARG A 176 17.53 -13.85 -0.71
C ARG A 176 16.19 -14.54 -0.55
N ASP A 177 16.23 -15.84 -0.26
CA ASP A 177 15.05 -16.61 0.10
C ASP A 177 14.64 -16.30 1.54
N MET A 178 13.52 -15.61 1.68
CA MET A 178 12.99 -15.17 2.97
C MET A 178 12.40 -16.33 3.76
N GLY A 179 11.77 -17.30 3.09
CA GLY A 179 11.25 -18.52 3.71
C GLY A 179 12.36 -19.32 4.39
N MET A 180 13.52 -19.46 3.73
CA MET A 180 14.71 -20.08 4.33
C MET A 180 15.24 -19.30 5.53
N ILE A 181 15.26 -17.97 5.46
CA ILE A 181 15.70 -17.12 6.58
C ILE A 181 14.77 -17.33 7.77
N PHE A 182 13.45 -17.18 7.60
CA PHE A 182 12.48 -17.37 8.67
C PHE A 182 12.53 -18.78 9.26
N THR A 183 12.66 -19.81 8.42
CA THR A 183 12.76 -21.20 8.89
C THR A 183 14.02 -21.42 9.75
N LYS A 184 15.14 -20.77 9.41
CA LYS A 184 16.41 -20.93 10.14
C LYS A 184 16.49 -20.08 11.41
N THR A 185 15.93 -18.87 11.40
CA THR A 185 16.02 -17.94 12.53
C THR A 185 14.85 -18.06 13.49
N GLU A 186 13.72 -18.57 13.00
CA GLU A 186 12.41 -18.56 13.68
C GLU A 186 12.02 -17.19 14.25
N SER A 187 12.57 -16.11 13.70
CA SER A 187 12.49 -14.76 14.25
C SER A 187 12.07 -13.75 13.20
N GLY A 188 11.56 -12.61 13.63
CA GLY A 188 11.26 -11.48 12.75
C GLY A 188 12.52 -10.88 12.12
N ILE A 189 12.29 -9.95 11.21
CA ILE A 189 13.31 -9.20 10.49
C ILE A 189 12.86 -7.75 10.30
N ARG A 190 13.79 -6.88 9.93
CA ARG A 190 13.50 -5.50 9.53
C ARG A 190 13.88 -5.28 8.07
N LEU A 191 12.95 -4.71 7.31
CA LEU A 191 13.11 -4.43 5.89
C LEU A 191 12.97 -2.94 5.59
N ASN A 192 13.62 -2.49 4.51
CA ASN A 192 13.19 -1.31 3.77
C ASN A 192 12.47 -1.80 2.51
N LEU A 193 11.26 -1.34 2.28
CA LEU A 193 10.37 -1.83 1.21
C LEU A 193 10.06 -0.72 0.20
N ASP A 194 10.32 -0.98 -1.06
CA ASP A 194 9.81 -0.21 -2.18
C ASP A 194 8.48 -0.86 -2.62
N LEU A 195 7.35 -0.21 -2.37
CA LEU A 195 6.01 -0.77 -2.50
C LEU A 195 5.22 -0.14 -3.64
N VAL A 196 4.43 -0.96 -4.33
CA VAL A 196 3.41 -0.52 -5.29
C VAL A 196 2.03 -0.77 -4.72
N PHE A 197 1.28 0.30 -4.46
CA PHE A 197 -0.08 0.22 -3.95
C PHE A 197 -1.12 0.19 -5.06
N CYS A 198 -2.18 -0.57 -4.84
CA CYS A 198 -3.37 -0.57 -5.68
C CYS A 198 -4.62 -0.83 -4.85
N LEU A 199 -5.76 -0.41 -5.36
CA LEU A 199 -7.06 -0.76 -4.82
C LEU A 199 -7.58 -1.97 -5.61
N ARG A 200 -7.94 -3.05 -4.93
CA ARG A 200 -8.48 -4.27 -5.54
C ARG A 200 -9.87 -4.59 -5.02
N LEU A 201 -10.77 -4.94 -5.92
CA LEU A 201 -12.11 -5.42 -5.59
C LEU A 201 -12.33 -6.75 -6.28
N THR A 202 -12.84 -7.72 -5.52
CA THR A 202 -13.36 -8.98 -6.04
C THR A 202 -14.86 -8.96 -5.84
N ILE A 203 -15.61 -9.15 -6.92
CA ILE A 203 -17.06 -9.27 -6.91
C ILE A 203 -17.38 -10.72 -7.27
N ASP A 204 -18.20 -11.36 -6.45
CA ASP A 204 -18.73 -12.70 -6.70
C ASP A 204 -20.09 -12.62 -7.42
N GLU A 205 -20.61 -13.76 -7.85
CA GLU A 205 -21.95 -13.91 -8.45
C GLU A 205 -22.19 -13.13 -9.76
N LYS A 206 -21.12 -12.79 -10.49
CA LYS A 206 -21.17 -12.09 -11.79
C LYS A 206 -21.88 -10.73 -11.79
N ARG A 207 -22.25 -10.17 -10.63
CA ARG A 207 -22.91 -8.86 -10.57
C ARG A 207 -21.96 -7.75 -11.06
N ASP A 208 -22.55 -6.64 -11.48
CA ASP A 208 -21.79 -5.45 -11.80
C ASP A 208 -21.32 -4.71 -10.54
N ARG A 209 -20.29 -3.88 -10.73
CA ARG A 209 -19.78 -2.98 -9.70
C ARG A 209 -20.83 -1.93 -9.36
N THR A 210 -21.04 -1.70 -8.08
CA THR A 210 -21.88 -0.63 -7.54
C THR A 210 -21.04 0.37 -6.76
N SER A 211 -21.59 1.55 -6.47
CA SER A 211 -20.92 2.56 -5.63
C SER A 211 -20.74 2.15 -4.17
N LYS A 212 -21.36 1.04 -3.74
CA LYS A 212 -21.25 0.51 -2.37
C LYS A 212 -20.13 -0.53 -2.21
N ASP A 213 -19.47 -0.90 -3.31
CA ASP A 213 -18.44 -1.93 -3.27
C ASP A 213 -17.16 -1.41 -2.63
N VAL A 214 -16.61 -2.21 -1.72
CA VAL A 214 -15.42 -1.86 -0.95
C VAL A 214 -14.18 -2.44 -1.60
N PHE A 215 -13.30 -1.58 -2.09
CA PHE A 215 -11.97 -1.95 -2.56
C PHE A 215 -11.04 -2.13 -1.38
N ASN A 216 -10.16 -3.13 -1.42
CA ASN A 216 -9.11 -3.31 -0.44
C ASN A 216 -7.81 -2.69 -0.96
N VAL A 217 -7.09 -1.97 -0.10
CA VAL A 217 -5.72 -1.55 -0.36
C VAL A 217 -4.84 -2.79 -0.38
N VAL A 218 -4.06 -2.96 -1.44
CA VAL A 218 -3.13 -4.08 -1.62
C VAL A 218 -1.77 -3.55 -2.03
N ALA A 219 -0.73 -4.11 -1.42
CA ALA A 219 0.66 -3.82 -1.76
C ALA A 219 1.33 -4.98 -2.48
N ASP A 220 2.07 -4.64 -3.54
CA ASP A 220 3.01 -5.52 -4.22
C ASP A 220 4.44 -5.03 -3.92
N CYS A 221 5.36 -5.94 -3.60
CA CYS A 221 6.77 -5.62 -3.42
C CYS A 221 7.40 -5.29 -4.77
N SER A 222 7.96 -4.09 -4.93
CA SER A 222 8.87 -3.79 -6.03
C SER A 222 10.29 -4.27 -5.70
N ARG A 223 10.75 -3.95 -4.49
CA ARG A 223 12.04 -4.39 -3.94
C ARG A 223 12.02 -4.32 -2.41
N GLY A 224 12.70 -5.25 -1.75
CA GLY A 224 12.92 -5.21 -0.31
C GLY A 224 14.40 -5.37 0.03
N ALA A 225 14.94 -4.49 0.88
CA ALA A 225 16.29 -4.62 1.41
C ALA A 225 16.24 -5.11 2.86
N ILE A 226 16.94 -6.21 3.15
CA ILE A 226 17.07 -6.74 4.51
C ILE A 226 18.03 -5.84 5.29
N MET A 227 17.52 -5.23 6.35
CA MET A 227 18.29 -4.32 7.20
C MET A 227 18.76 -5.00 8.49
N ALA A 228 17.96 -5.94 9.01
CA ALA A 228 18.31 -6.73 10.18
C ALA A 228 17.54 -8.06 10.20
N VAL A 229 18.14 -9.07 10.83
CA VAL A 229 17.53 -10.38 11.10
C VAL A 229 17.46 -10.62 12.61
N ARG A 230 16.72 -11.66 13.03
CA ARG A 230 16.57 -12.02 14.46
C ARG A 230 15.98 -10.88 15.29
N GLN A 231 15.00 -10.20 14.72
CA GLN A 231 14.27 -9.13 15.39
C GLN A 231 13.11 -9.72 16.19
N GLU A 232 12.93 -9.23 17.41
CA GLU A 232 11.77 -9.51 18.23
C GLU A 232 10.59 -8.68 17.73
N VAL A 233 9.88 -9.22 16.74
CA VAL A 233 8.69 -8.60 16.16
C VAL A 233 7.48 -9.45 16.52
N GLN A 234 6.57 -8.88 17.30
CA GLN A 234 5.32 -9.54 17.63
C GLN A 234 4.46 -9.67 16.38
N ALA A 235 4.09 -10.89 16.01
CA ALA A 235 3.18 -11.11 14.90
C ALA A 235 1.80 -10.52 15.22
N PRO A 236 1.12 -9.91 14.23
CA PRO A 236 -0.29 -9.57 14.41
C PRO A 236 -1.09 -10.86 14.66
N THR A 237 -2.27 -10.72 15.25
CA THR A 237 -3.21 -11.83 15.32
C THR A 237 -3.60 -12.19 13.87
N VAL A 238 -3.00 -13.26 13.37
CA VAL A 238 -3.37 -13.89 12.10
C VAL A 238 -4.52 -14.82 12.42
N GLU A 239 -5.68 -14.63 11.78
CA GLU A 239 -6.73 -15.66 11.81
C GLU A 239 -6.09 -16.95 11.31
N ALA A 240 -5.94 -17.92 12.20
CA ALA A 240 -5.08 -19.07 11.98
C ALA A 240 -5.37 -19.70 10.62
N ALA A 241 -4.35 -19.81 9.78
CA ALA A 241 -4.43 -20.69 8.62
C ALA A 241 -4.88 -22.06 9.13
N ILE A 242 -5.86 -22.67 8.46
CA ILE A 242 -6.36 -24.01 8.82
C ILE A 242 -5.13 -24.92 8.96
N PRO A 243 -4.90 -25.54 10.13
CA PRO A 243 -3.72 -26.37 10.35
C PRO A 243 -3.61 -27.43 9.27
N GLN A 244 -2.56 -27.40 8.46
CA GLN A 244 -2.30 -28.46 7.49
C GLN A 244 -1.48 -29.56 8.17
N GLN A 245 -2.04 -30.78 8.24
CA GLN A 245 -1.27 -31.95 8.61
C GLN A 245 -0.29 -32.30 7.49
N ARG A 246 0.93 -32.69 7.84
CA ARG A 246 1.88 -33.24 6.87
C ARG A 246 1.32 -34.54 6.30
N ALA A 247 1.40 -34.69 4.98
CA ALA A 247 1.11 -35.94 4.31
C ALA A 247 1.94 -37.09 4.95
N THR A 248 1.25 -38.17 5.24
CA THR A 248 1.79 -39.42 5.76
C THR A 248 2.11 -40.37 4.59
N LYS A 249 2.73 -41.52 4.89
CA LYS A 249 2.96 -42.55 3.87
C LYS A 249 1.66 -43.11 3.27
N GLN A 250 0.54 -42.97 3.95
CA GLN A 250 -0.78 -43.41 3.47
C GLN A 250 -1.38 -42.42 2.46
N ASP A 251 -0.85 -41.19 2.41
CA ASP A 251 -1.32 -40.13 1.51
C ASP A 251 -0.54 -40.08 0.18
N ILE A 252 0.40 -41.02 -0.03
CA ILE A 252 1.15 -41.15 -1.29
C ILE A 252 0.22 -41.73 -2.35
N ALA A 253 0.01 -40.99 -3.44
CA ALA A 253 -0.75 -41.48 -4.59
C ALA A 253 -0.12 -42.74 -5.19
N SER A 254 -0.94 -43.69 -5.63
CA SER A 254 -0.44 -44.86 -6.37
C SER A 254 0.12 -44.41 -7.73
N GLN A 255 1.09 -45.18 -8.24
CA GLN A 255 1.64 -44.92 -9.57
C GLN A 255 0.56 -44.99 -10.65
N GLU A 256 -0.39 -45.92 -10.53
CA GLU A 256 -1.54 -46.03 -11.43
C GLU A 256 -2.41 -44.76 -11.45
N LEU A 257 -2.61 -44.10 -10.31
CA LEU A 257 -3.35 -42.84 -10.24
C LEU A 257 -2.57 -41.71 -10.91
N ILE A 258 -1.25 -41.66 -10.71
CA ILE A 258 -0.37 -40.67 -11.35
C ILE A 258 -0.42 -40.84 -12.87
N ASP A 259 -0.21 -42.07 -13.36
CA ASP A 259 -0.21 -42.38 -14.79
C ASP A 259 -1.57 -42.09 -15.44
N ALA A 260 -2.68 -42.37 -14.75
CA ALA A 260 -4.02 -42.07 -15.22
C ALA A 260 -4.31 -40.55 -15.29
N LEU A 261 -3.83 -39.78 -14.30
CA LEU A 261 -3.96 -38.32 -14.29
C LEU A 261 -3.09 -37.66 -15.39
N ASP A 262 -1.88 -38.16 -15.61
CA ASP A 262 -0.98 -37.66 -16.66
C ASP A 262 -1.59 -37.87 -18.06
N GLN A 263 -2.27 -38.98 -18.30
CA GLN A 263 -2.99 -39.22 -19.56
C GLN A 263 -4.18 -38.28 -19.81
N LEU A 264 -4.78 -37.72 -18.75
CA LEU A 264 -5.88 -36.76 -18.86
C LEU A 264 -5.41 -35.32 -19.13
N LEU A 265 -4.12 -35.05 -18.94
CA LEU A 265 -3.50 -33.74 -19.10
C LEU A 265 -2.80 -33.58 -20.48
N ILE A 266 -2.96 -34.56 -21.38
CA ILE A 266 -2.53 -34.53 -22.78
C ILE A 266 -3.66 -34.04 -23.68
#